data_AF-A0A383A6Q9-F1
#
_entry.id   AF-A0A383A6Q9-F1
#
_cell.length_a   1.000
_cell.length_b   1.000
_cell.length_c   1.000
_cell.angle_alpha   90.00
_cell.angle_beta   90.00
_cell.angle_gamma   90.00
#
_symmetry.space_group_name_H-M   'P 1'
#
loop_
_entity.id
_entity.type
_entity.pdbx_description
1 polymer ?
#
loop_
_entity_poly.entity_id
_entity_poly.type
_entity_poly.pdbx_seq_one_letter_code
_entity_poly.pdbx_strand_id
1 'polypeptide(L)'
;MNLLYLELIRRRLRSLSSPGALKGFFFVAGAVLTLAFLFDAQSTVRDLEENQREIIRSYGVYLITSVASEEVQEGEELSLVLSRIQEMDVPIIVTDLNGNPTSWKGVDIPQDSDDPEVIARIRGLIAEMDADAEPVTFNYGPELQMLLHYQNPPAVRRMRWLPFVEIGIAGLFVFLSLFVYRNINQLEQRYIWIGMARETAHQF
;
A
#
# COMPACT_ATOMS: atom_id res chain seq x y z
N MET A 1 -49.33 -9.91 -25.79
CA MET A 1 -47.88 -9.66 -25.63
C MET A 1 -47.30 -9.45 -27.04
N ASN A 2 -47.04 -8.19 -27.41
CA ASN A 2 -46.93 -7.76 -28.82
C ASN A 2 -45.61 -8.15 -29.49
N LEU A 3 -45.67 -8.62 -30.75
CA LEU A 3 -44.52 -8.92 -31.62
C LEU A 3 -43.50 -7.76 -31.72
N LEU A 4 -44.00 -6.53 -31.65
CA LEU A 4 -43.20 -5.28 -31.62
C LEU A 4 -42.24 -5.20 -30.41
N TYR A 5 -42.62 -5.75 -29.26
CA TYR A 5 -41.79 -5.78 -28.06
C TYR A 5 -40.62 -6.76 -28.20
N LEU A 6 -40.87 -7.90 -28.84
CA LEU A 6 -39.86 -8.92 -29.14
C LEU A 6 -38.84 -8.43 -30.17
N GLU A 7 -39.26 -7.68 -31.20
CA GLU A 7 -38.33 -7.08 -32.16
C GLU A 7 -37.45 -5.99 -31.56
N LEU A 8 -38.00 -5.15 -30.66
CA LEU A 8 -37.22 -4.13 -29.96
C LEU A 8 -36.13 -4.74 -29.07
N ILE A 9 -36.45 -5.81 -28.35
CA ILE A 9 -35.49 -6.57 -27.55
C ILE A 9 -34.43 -7.23 -28.44
N ARG A 10 -34.83 -7.84 -29.56
CA ARG A 10 -33.93 -8.51 -30.51
C ARG A 10 -32.97 -7.54 -31.21
N ARG A 11 -33.42 -6.31 -31.54
CA ARG A 11 -32.58 -5.26 -32.12
C ARG A 11 -31.54 -4.74 -31.12
N ARG A 12 -31.92 -4.56 -29.85
CA ARG A 12 -30.98 -4.18 -28.75
C ARG A 12 -29.95 -5.27 -28.46
N LEU A 13 -30.37 -6.54 -28.49
CA LEU A 13 -29.46 -7.69 -28.36
C LEU A 13 -28.45 -7.77 -29.52
N ARG A 14 -28.86 -7.39 -30.74
CA ARG A 14 -27.99 -7.43 -31.92
C ARG A 14 -26.98 -6.27 -31.98
N SER A 15 -27.26 -5.13 -31.33
CA SER A 15 -26.27 -4.05 -31.17
C SER A 15 -25.24 -4.36 -30.06
N LEU A 16 -25.66 -5.10 -29.03
CA LEU A 16 -24.77 -5.68 -28.00
C LEU A 16 -23.83 -6.74 -28.57
N SER A 17 -24.21 -7.42 -29.65
CA SER A 17 -23.36 -8.42 -30.34
C SER A 17 -22.52 -7.85 -31.48
N SER A 18 -22.38 -6.52 -31.58
CA SER A 18 -21.43 -5.93 -32.55
C SER A 18 -20.00 -6.10 -32.03
N PRO A 19 -19.00 -6.37 -32.91
CA PRO A 19 -17.60 -6.52 -32.49
C PRO A 19 -17.06 -5.33 -31.69
N GLY A 20 -17.59 -4.12 -31.91
CA GLY A 20 -17.23 -2.91 -31.16
C GLY A 20 -17.80 -2.87 -29.74
N ALA A 21 -19.07 -3.27 -29.56
CA ALA A 21 -19.69 -3.31 -28.23
C ALA A 21 -19.01 -4.33 -27.31
N LEU A 22 -18.64 -5.50 -27.85
CA LEU A 22 -17.92 -6.53 -27.11
C LEU A 22 -16.52 -6.05 -26.67
N LYS A 23 -15.78 -5.38 -27.57
CA LYS A 23 -14.47 -4.78 -27.25
C LYS A 23 -14.59 -3.72 -26.14
N GLY A 24 -15.59 -2.85 -26.21
CA GLY A 24 -15.87 -1.85 -25.18
C GLY A 24 -16.21 -2.49 -23.82
N PHE A 25 -17.02 -3.54 -23.83
CA PHE A 25 -17.34 -4.29 -22.61
C PHE A 25 -16.09 -4.89 -21.94
N PHE A 26 -15.22 -5.58 -22.69
CA PHE A 26 -13.99 -6.14 -22.13
C PHE A 26 -13.04 -5.09 -21.58
N PHE A 27 -12.95 -3.94 -22.26
CA PHE A 27 -12.14 -2.82 -21.78
C PHE A 27 -12.66 -2.26 -20.45
N VAL A 28 -13.98 -2.01 -20.35
CA VAL A 28 -14.61 -1.54 -19.11
C VAL A 28 -14.49 -2.58 -18.00
N ALA A 29 -14.75 -3.85 -18.30
CA ALA A 29 -14.62 -4.94 -17.33
C ALA A 29 -13.19 -5.07 -16.80
N GLY A 30 -12.18 -5.00 -17.67
CA GLY A 30 -10.78 -5.01 -17.27
C GLY A 30 -10.39 -3.80 -16.40
N ALA A 31 -10.88 -2.61 -16.76
CA ALA A 31 -10.65 -1.40 -15.98
C ALA A 31 -11.29 -1.50 -14.58
N VAL A 32 -12.53 -2.00 -14.48
CA VAL A 32 -13.21 -2.21 -13.20
C VAL A 32 -12.48 -3.24 -12.33
N LEU A 33 -12.05 -4.37 -12.92
CA LEU A 33 -11.28 -5.39 -12.21
C LEU A 33 -9.95 -4.85 -11.68
N THR A 34 -9.24 -4.07 -12.48
CA THR A 34 -7.97 -3.44 -12.09
C THR A 34 -8.18 -2.45 -10.95
N LEU A 35 -9.22 -1.60 -11.03
CA LEU A 35 -9.56 -0.66 -9.96
C LEU A 35 -9.99 -1.35 -8.67
N ALA A 36 -10.75 -2.44 -8.77
CA ALA A 36 -11.16 -3.23 -7.61
C ALA A 36 -9.96 -3.88 -6.90
N PHE A 37 -9.03 -4.44 -7.68
CA PHE A 37 -7.81 -5.05 -7.14
C PHE A 37 -6.90 -4.00 -6.48
N LEU A 38 -6.70 -2.84 -7.13
CA LEU A 38 -5.95 -1.72 -6.54
C LEU A 38 -6.57 -1.22 -5.24
N PHE A 39 -7.91 -1.17 -5.17
CA PHE A 39 -8.62 -0.76 -3.95
C PHE A 39 -8.36 -1.73 -2.79
N ASP A 40 -8.43 -3.03 -3.06
CA ASP A 40 -8.20 -4.11 -2.09
C ASP A 40 -6.74 -4.14 -1.59
N ALA A 41 -5.78 -3.96 -2.51
CA ALA A 41 -4.37 -3.82 -2.15
C ALA A 41 -4.15 -2.60 -1.23
N GLN A 42 -4.77 -1.47 -1.55
CA GLN A 42 -4.67 -0.23 -0.76
C GLN A 42 -5.38 -0.32 0.60
N SER A 43 -6.47 -1.07 0.73
CA SER A 43 -7.08 -1.32 2.06
C SER A 43 -6.16 -2.21 2.89
N THR A 44 -5.65 -3.29 2.32
CA THR A 44 -4.78 -4.24 3.04
C THR A 44 -3.52 -3.58 3.60
N VAL A 45 -2.89 -2.68 2.83
CA VAL A 45 -1.72 -1.93 3.30
C VAL A 45 -2.08 -1.00 4.46
N ARG A 46 -3.21 -0.30 4.38
CA ARG A 46 -3.66 0.59 5.46
C ARG A 46 -4.03 -0.17 6.73
N ASP A 47 -4.75 -1.27 6.60
CA ASP A 47 -5.10 -2.14 7.73
C ASP A 47 -3.83 -2.65 8.42
N LEU A 48 -2.79 -2.97 7.64
CA LEU A 48 -1.51 -3.38 8.21
C LEU A 48 -0.81 -2.23 8.95
N GLU A 49 -0.76 -1.03 8.38
CA GLU A 49 -0.16 0.15 9.03
C GLU A 49 -0.88 0.49 10.36
N GLU A 50 -2.21 0.42 10.37
CA GLU A 50 -3.02 0.64 11.58
C GLU A 50 -2.75 -0.44 12.64
N ASN A 51 -2.76 -1.72 12.26
CA ASN A 51 -2.44 -2.82 13.18
C ASN A 51 -1.03 -2.70 13.77
N GLN A 52 -0.04 -2.32 12.96
CA GLN A 52 1.33 -2.09 13.44
C GLN A 52 1.39 -0.95 14.46
N ARG A 53 0.68 0.15 14.21
CA ARG A 53 0.59 1.27 15.14
C ARG A 53 -0.03 0.87 16.47
N GLU A 54 -1.06 0.02 16.46
CA GLU A 54 -1.71 -0.47 17.68
C GLU A 54 -0.79 -1.39 18.51
N ILE A 55 -0.07 -2.29 17.83
CA ILE A 55 0.94 -3.16 18.44
C ILE A 55 2.04 -2.32 19.12
N ILE A 56 2.57 -1.32 18.42
CA ILE A 56 3.63 -0.43 18.93
C ILE A 56 3.11 0.46 20.05
N ARG A 57 1.87 0.94 19.95
CA ARG A 57 1.22 1.68 21.05
C ARG A 57 1.17 0.82 22.31
N SER A 58 0.75 -0.44 22.19
CA SER A 58 0.65 -1.37 23.31
C SER A 58 2.02 -1.66 23.94
N TYR A 59 3.06 -1.79 23.11
CA TYR A 59 4.44 -1.91 23.57
C TYR A 59 4.96 -0.66 24.28
N GLY A 60 4.64 0.53 23.76
CA GLY A 60 5.01 1.80 24.36
C GLY A 60 4.39 2.00 25.74
N VAL A 61 3.11 1.63 25.92
CA VAL A 61 2.48 1.62 27.25
C VAL A 61 3.31 0.74 28.19
N TYR A 62 3.68 -0.48 27.78
CA TYR A 62 4.47 -1.39 28.61
C TYR A 62 5.86 -0.83 28.96
N LEU A 63 6.61 -0.29 28.00
CA LEU A 63 7.93 0.27 28.27
C LEU A 63 7.85 1.41 29.28
N ILE A 64 6.86 2.28 29.14
CA ILE A 64 6.68 3.41 30.05
C ILE A 64 6.20 2.94 31.42
N THR A 65 5.26 1.98 31.51
CA THR A 65 4.77 1.47 32.80
C THR A 65 5.80 0.61 33.52
N SER A 66 6.59 -0.20 32.83
CA SER A 66 7.67 -0.98 33.45
C SER A 66 8.81 -0.10 33.98
N VAL A 67 9.09 1.03 33.33
CA VAL A 67 10.03 2.04 33.83
C VAL A 67 9.43 2.84 35.00
N ALA A 68 8.11 3.09 35.00
CA ALA A 68 7.45 3.88 36.03
C ALA A 68 7.01 3.09 37.27
N SER A 69 6.87 1.76 37.19
CA SER A 69 6.37 0.92 38.29
C SER A 69 7.10 -0.43 38.33
N GLU A 70 7.75 -0.72 39.47
CA GLU A 70 8.50 -1.97 39.71
C GLU A 70 7.62 -3.24 39.80
N GLU A 71 6.29 -3.10 39.91
CA GLU A 71 5.34 -4.21 39.96
C GLU A 71 4.19 -4.01 38.96
N VAL A 72 4.44 -4.31 37.67
CA VAL A 72 3.35 -4.49 36.71
C VAL A 72 3.06 -5.99 36.59
N GLN A 73 1.90 -6.44 37.10
CA GLN A 73 1.41 -7.79 36.84
C GLN A 73 0.95 -7.87 35.37
N GLU A 74 1.69 -8.65 34.58
CA GLU A 74 1.39 -8.87 33.17
C GLU A 74 0.13 -9.75 33.03
N GLY A 75 -0.83 -9.29 32.22
CA GLY A 75 -1.87 -10.19 31.69
C GLY A 75 -1.27 -11.10 30.62
N GLU A 76 -1.65 -12.38 30.60
CA GLU A 76 -1.09 -13.41 29.71
C GLU A 76 -1.12 -12.99 28.22
N GLU A 77 -2.20 -12.36 27.76
CA GLU A 77 -2.35 -11.85 26.39
C GLU A 77 -1.32 -10.76 26.04
N LEU A 78 -1.03 -9.85 26.97
CA LEU A 78 -0.05 -8.79 26.76
C LEU A 78 1.37 -9.38 26.70
N SER A 79 1.71 -10.33 27.57
CA SER A 79 3.03 -10.99 27.59
C SER A 79 3.34 -11.72 26.26
N LEU A 80 2.33 -12.31 25.62
CA LEU A 80 2.45 -12.97 24.32
C LEU A 80 2.66 -11.98 23.17
N VAL A 81 2.01 -10.83 23.21
CA VAL A 81 2.22 -9.75 22.23
C VAL A 81 3.61 -9.12 22.43
N LEU A 82 4.02 -8.91 23.67
CA LEU A 82 5.32 -8.33 24.03
C LEU A 82 6.49 -9.22 23.61
N SER A 83 6.41 -10.55 23.81
CA SER A 83 7.48 -11.47 23.40
C SER A 83 7.70 -11.46 21.88
N ARG A 84 6.63 -11.39 21.08
CA ARG A 84 6.75 -11.24 19.62
C ARG A 84 7.38 -9.92 19.20
N ILE A 85 7.07 -8.82 19.88
CA ILE A 85 7.64 -7.51 19.55
C ILE A 85 9.12 -7.44 19.93
N GLN A 86 9.51 -8.06 21.05
CA GLN A 86 10.92 -8.18 21.43
C GLN A 86 11.74 -8.97 20.39
N GLU A 87 11.14 -9.94 19.71
CA GLU A 87 11.77 -10.66 18.60
C GLU A 87 11.89 -9.83 17.30
N MET A 88 11.10 -8.76 17.13
CA MET A 88 11.03 -7.99 15.88
C MET A 88 12.17 -6.96 15.71
N ASP A 89 13.06 -6.78 16.69
CA ASP A 89 14.20 -5.86 16.64
C ASP A 89 13.83 -4.44 16.13
N VAL A 90 12.67 -3.93 16.58
CA VAL A 90 12.18 -2.61 16.15
C VAL A 90 12.92 -1.51 16.93
N PRO A 91 13.65 -0.61 16.25
CA PRO A 91 14.30 0.53 16.90
C PRO A 91 13.24 1.51 17.43
N ILE A 92 13.38 1.88 18.70
CA ILE A 92 12.45 2.76 19.42
C ILE A 92 13.25 3.82 20.16
N ILE A 93 12.77 5.07 20.11
CA ILE A 93 13.32 6.20 20.84
C ILE A 93 12.17 6.90 21.55
N VAL A 94 12.32 7.19 22.84
CA VAL A 94 11.36 7.93 23.66
C VAL A 94 11.90 9.34 23.88
N THR A 95 11.04 10.35 23.75
CA THR A 95 11.38 11.75 24.06
C THR A 95 10.37 12.39 25.01
N ASP A 96 10.79 13.47 25.66
CA ASP A 96 9.88 14.43 26.28
C ASP A 96 9.12 15.26 25.22
N LEU A 97 8.18 16.11 25.65
CA LEU A 97 7.47 17.05 24.77
C LEU A 97 8.37 18.09 24.08
N ASN A 98 9.56 18.33 24.61
CA ASN A 98 10.52 19.26 24.02
C ASN A 98 11.39 18.58 22.94
N GLY A 99 11.17 17.29 22.67
CA GLY A 99 11.95 16.50 21.72
C GLY A 99 13.33 16.09 22.24
N ASN A 100 13.55 16.12 23.55
CA ASN A 100 14.77 15.61 24.17
C ASN A 100 14.66 14.09 24.34
N PRO A 101 15.60 13.31 23.79
CA PRO A 101 15.64 11.87 24.00
C PRO A 101 15.80 11.52 25.49
N THR A 102 14.92 10.68 26.00
CA THR A 102 14.94 10.18 27.38
C THR A 102 15.38 8.73 27.44
N SER A 103 14.98 7.90 26.47
CA SER A 103 15.46 6.52 26.37
C SER A 103 15.41 5.99 24.94
N TRP A 104 16.17 4.93 24.64
CA TRP A 104 16.14 4.26 23.34
C TRP A 104 16.53 2.79 23.42
N LYS A 105 16.03 1.99 22.48
CA LYS A 105 16.28 0.56 22.35
C LYS A 105 16.36 0.15 20.88
N GLY A 106 17.16 -0.87 20.57
CA GLY A 106 17.31 -1.36 19.19
C GLY A 106 18.12 -0.43 18.29
N VAL A 107 18.84 0.54 18.88
CA VAL A 107 19.82 1.38 18.19
C VAL A 107 21.21 1.12 18.77
N ASP A 108 22.22 1.07 17.91
CA ASP A 108 23.63 0.85 18.29
C ASP A 108 24.24 2.15 18.85
N ILE A 109 23.67 2.60 19.98
CA ILE A 109 24.01 3.81 20.71
C ILE A 109 23.92 3.54 22.23
N PRO A 110 24.96 3.80 23.03
CA PRO A 110 24.92 3.62 24.49
C PRO A 110 23.96 4.58 25.19
N GLN A 111 23.09 4.08 26.08
CA GLN A 111 22.00 4.81 26.75
C GLN A 111 22.41 6.07 27.55
N ASP A 112 23.64 6.14 28.05
CA ASP A 112 24.12 7.21 28.96
C ASP A 112 25.15 8.16 28.31
N SER A 113 25.03 8.37 27.01
CA SER A 113 25.96 9.25 26.30
C SER A 113 25.49 10.70 26.34
N ASP A 114 26.06 11.49 27.26
CA ASP A 114 25.92 12.96 27.29
C ASP A 114 26.69 13.67 26.15
N ASP A 115 27.37 12.91 25.28
CA ASP A 115 28.11 13.44 24.15
C ASP A 115 27.16 14.19 23.17
N PRO A 116 27.40 15.48 22.90
CA PRO A 116 26.63 16.26 21.94
C PRO A 116 26.54 15.62 20.54
N GLU A 117 27.57 14.90 20.10
CA GLU A 117 27.58 14.21 18.79
C GLU A 117 26.60 13.04 18.77
N VAL A 118 26.50 12.31 19.88
CA VAL A 118 25.57 11.19 20.02
C VAL A 118 24.13 11.69 20.10
N ILE A 119 23.86 12.76 20.85
CA ILE A 119 22.53 13.38 20.89
C ILE A 119 22.12 13.91 19.49
N ALA A 120 23.05 14.48 18.73
CA ALA A 120 22.79 14.90 17.36
C ALA A 120 22.44 13.70 16.45
N ARG A 121 23.14 12.57 16.60
CA ARG A 121 22.83 11.32 15.88
C ARG A 121 21.45 10.79 16.22
N ILE A 122 21.07 10.78 17.50
CA ILE A 122 19.74 10.32 17.95
C ILE A 122 18.64 11.23 17.38
N ARG A 123 18.83 12.55 17.39
CA ARG A 123 17.88 13.48 16.75
C ARG A 123 17.75 13.25 15.25
N GLY A 124 18.84 12.90 14.57
CA GLY A 124 18.81 12.49 13.17
C GLY A 124 17.97 11.23 12.95
N LEU A 125 18.12 10.23 13.82
CA LEU A 125 17.33 9.00 13.77
C LEU A 125 15.84 9.27 14.05
N ILE A 126 15.53 10.12 15.02
CA ILE A 126 14.14 10.55 15.29
C ILE A 126 13.52 11.16 14.04
N ALA A 127 14.22 12.07 13.36
CA ALA A 127 13.71 12.67 12.13
C ALA A 127 13.48 11.65 11.00
N GLU A 128 14.32 10.62 10.91
CA GLU A 128 14.13 9.51 9.95
C GLU A 128 12.93 8.63 10.33
N MET A 129 12.76 8.32 11.62
CA MET A 129 11.62 7.57 12.13
C MET A 129 10.31 8.33 11.88
N ASP A 130 10.28 9.63 12.17
CA ASP A 130 9.10 10.49 12.03
C ASP A 130 8.69 10.71 10.57
N ALA A 131 9.66 10.63 9.65
CA ALA A 131 9.39 10.65 8.22
C ALA A 131 8.72 9.35 7.73
N ASP A 132 8.96 8.23 8.41
CA ASP A 132 8.39 6.92 8.06
C ASP A 132 7.04 6.68 8.76
N ALA A 133 6.94 7.02 10.04
CA ALA A 133 5.77 6.80 10.89
C ALA A 133 5.54 7.95 11.88
N GLU A 134 4.27 8.32 12.08
CA GLU A 134 3.92 9.35 13.06
C GLU A 134 4.13 8.83 14.50
N PRO A 135 4.81 9.60 15.38
CA PRO A 135 5.08 9.22 16.76
C PRO A 135 3.81 8.87 17.54
N VAL A 136 3.94 7.92 18.48
CA VAL A 136 2.86 7.60 19.41
C VAL A 136 3.00 8.46 20.66
N THR A 137 1.99 9.29 20.93
CA THR A 137 1.92 10.10 22.14
C THR A 137 1.39 9.29 23.32
N PHE A 138 2.05 9.37 24.47
CA PHE A 138 1.60 8.78 25.73
C PHE A 138 1.41 9.85 26.79
N ASN A 139 0.27 9.77 27.49
CA ASN A 139 -0.06 10.65 28.60
C ASN A 139 -0.11 9.82 29.88
N TYR A 140 0.88 9.99 30.76
CA TYR A 140 0.90 9.39 32.09
C TYR A 140 0.61 10.49 33.13
N GLY A 141 -0.68 10.64 33.46
CA GLY A 141 -1.15 11.70 34.35
C GLY A 141 -1.12 13.10 33.71
N PRO A 142 -1.41 14.16 34.50
CA PRO A 142 -1.53 15.53 33.99
C PRO A 142 -0.19 16.19 33.60
N GLU A 143 0.96 15.64 34.01
CA GLU A 143 2.28 16.30 33.85
C GLU A 143 3.30 15.51 33.03
N LEU A 144 3.09 14.22 32.77
CA LEU A 144 4.05 13.39 32.04
C LEU A 144 3.50 13.03 30.65
N GLN A 145 3.82 13.87 29.66
CA GLN A 145 3.59 13.55 28.25
C GLN A 145 4.91 13.15 27.59
N MET A 146 4.90 12.01 26.90
CA MET A 146 6.06 11.46 26.22
C MET A 146 5.69 11.09 24.78
N LEU A 147 6.68 11.15 23.90
CA LEU A 147 6.55 10.72 22.51
C LEU A 147 7.39 9.46 22.31
N LEU A 148 6.83 8.48 21.62
CA LEU A 148 7.53 7.28 21.21
C LEU A 148 7.69 7.29 19.69
N HIS A 149 8.94 7.40 19.28
CA HIS A 149 9.39 7.34 17.90
C HIS A 149 9.79 5.89 17.60
N TYR A 150 9.40 5.40 16.43
CA TYR A 150 9.65 4.02 16.03
C TYR A 150 9.89 3.95 14.52
N GLN A 151 10.67 2.96 14.11
CA GLN A 151 10.82 2.65 12.69
C GLN A 151 9.87 1.52 12.30
N ASN A 152 9.17 1.61 11.16
CA ASN A 152 8.41 0.47 10.67
C ASN A 152 9.35 -0.69 10.31
N PRO A 153 8.97 -1.96 10.57
CA PRO A 153 9.74 -3.10 10.12
C PRO A 153 9.96 -3.08 8.59
N PRO A 154 11.09 -3.60 8.08
CA PRO A 154 11.38 -3.64 6.63
C PRO A 154 10.31 -4.34 5.80
N ALA A 155 9.55 -5.27 6.40
CA ALA A 155 8.41 -5.92 5.76
C ALA A 155 7.26 -4.92 5.49
N VAL A 156 6.87 -4.14 6.50
CA VAL A 156 5.80 -3.13 6.40
C VAL A 156 6.20 -2.05 5.39
N ARG A 157 7.45 -1.58 5.47
CA ARG A 157 7.96 -0.57 4.53
C ARG A 157 7.94 -1.06 3.08
N ARG A 158 8.24 -2.35 2.83
CA ARG A 158 8.11 -2.94 1.49
C ARG A 158 6.66 -3.01 1.00
N MET A 159 5.72 -3.25 1.90
CA MET A 159 4.30 -3.33 1.54
C MET A 159 3.74 -1.97 1.09
N ARG A 160 4.25 -0.84 1.62
CA ARG A 160 3.92 0.52 1.13
C ARG A 160 4.28 0.74 -0.35
N TRP A 161 5.25 0.01 -0.88
CA TRP A 161 5.67 0.13 -2.29
C TRP A 161 4.86 -0.75 -3.24
N LEU A 162 4.14 -1.76 -2.75
CA LEU A 162 3.38 -2.69 -3.57
C LEU A 162 2.36 -1.99 -4.49
N PRO A 163 1.57 -1.01 -4.04
CA PRO A 163 0.60 -0.36 -4.91
C PRO A 163 1.23 0.35 -6.11
N PHE A 164 2.45 0.89 -5.96
CA PHE A 164 3.16 1.54 -7.06
C PHE A 164 3.64 0.54 -8.11
N VAL A 165 4.13 -0.62 -7.66
CA VAL A 165 4.51 -1.73 -8.55
C VAL A 165 3.29 -2.22 -9.33
N GLU A 166 2.16 -2.35 -8.66
CA GLU A 166 0.90 -2.77 -9.26
C GLU A 166 0.40 -1.79 -10.33
N ILE A 167 0.43 -0.49 -10.05
CA ILE A 167 0.12 0.56 -11.04
C ILE A 167 1.07 0.44 -12.24
N GLY A 168 2.36 0.16 -12.01
CA GLY A 168 3.33 -0.09 -13.08
C GLY A 168 2.95 -1.29 -13.95
N ILE A 169 2.58 -2.41 -13.35
CA ILE A 169 2.14 -3.63 -14.05
C ILE A 169 0.84 -3.36 -14.83
N ALA A 170 -0.15 -2.71 -14.22
CA ALA A 170 -1.39 -2.33 -14.86
C ALA A 170 -1.15 -1.41 -16.07
N GLY A 171 -0.31 -0.39 -15.91
CA GLY A 171 0.09 0.52 -16.98
C GLY A 171 0.79 -0.21 -18.13
N LEU A 172 1.69 -1.15 -17.82
CA LEU A 172 2.32 -2.00 -18.82
C LEU A 172 1.30 -2.85 -19.58
N PHE A 173 0.32 -3.42 -18.88
CA PHE A 173 -0.73 -4.24 -19.48
C PHE A 173 -1.61 -3.42 -20.45
N VAL A 174 -1.98 -2.20 -20.06
CA VAL A 174 -2.70 -1.25 -20.93
C VAL A 174 -1.85 -0.89 -22.15
N PHE A 175 -0.56 -0.58 -21.95
CA PHE A 175 0.36 -0.25 -23.03
C PHE A 175 0.47 -1.39 -24.05
N LEU A 176 0.69 -2.62 -23.58
CA LEU A 176 0.77 -3.80 -24.43
C LEU A 176 -0.55 -4.06 -25.17
N SER A 177 -1.69 -3.89 -24.48
CA SER A 177 -3.01 -4.04 -25.09
C SER A 177 -3.22 -3.06 -26.25
N LEU A 178 -2.86 -1.79 -26.06
CA LEU A 178 -2.91 -0.77 -27.10
C LEU A 178 -1.92 -1.05 -28.24
N PHE A 179 -0.72 -1.54 -27.92
CA PHE A 179 0.27 -1.92 -28.91
C PHE A 179 -0.21 -3.05 -29.81
N VAL A 180 -0.71 -4.15 -29.22
CA VAL A 180 -1.26 -5.28 -29.97
C VAL A 180 -2.46 -4.84 -30.82
N TYR A 181 -3.37 -4.05 -30.25
CA TYR A 181 -4.53 -3.52 -30.97
C TYR A 181 -4.13 -2.71 -32.22
N ARG A 182 -3.15 -1.81 -32.07
CA ARG A 182 -2.61 -1.02 -33.20
C ARG A 182 -2.00 -1.89 -34.28
N ASN A 183 -1.28 -2.95 -33.91
CA ASN A 183 -0.68 -3.86 -34.88
C ASN A 183 -1.73 -4.67 -35.65
N ILE A 184 -2.74 -5.20 -34.97
CA ILE A 184 -3.83 -5.95 -35.60
C ILE A 184 -4.56 -5.08 -36.63
N ASN A 185 -4.93 -3.85 -36.26
CA ASN A 185 -5.61 -2.94 -37.18
C ASN A 185 -4.76 -2.61 -38.42
N GLN A 186 -3.43 -2.47 -38.27
CA GLN A 186 -2.54 -2.26 -39.40
C GLN A 186 -2.45 -3.48 -40.33
N LEU A 187 -2.46 -4.69 -39.76
CA LEU A 187 -2.49 -5.93 -40.55
C LEU A 187 -3.79 -6.06 -41.33
N GLU A 188 -4.94 -5.81 -40.68
CA GLU A 188 -6.25 -5.84 -41.34
C GLU A 188 -6.30 -4.88 -42.54
N GLN A 189 -5.80 -3.65 -42.39
CA GLN A 189 -5.72 -2.68 -43.49
C GLN A 189 -4.85 -3.16 -44.65
N ARG A 190 -3.68 -3.75 -44.36
CA ARG A 190 -2.78 -4.31 -45.39
C ARG A 190 -3.44 -5.47 -46.16
N TYR A 191 -4.15 -6.35 -45.46
CA TYR A 191 -4.86 -7.46 -46.10
C TYR A 191 -5.98 -6.97 -47.03
N ILE A 192 -6.71 -5.93 -46.65
CA ILE A 192 -7.74 -5.32 -47.52
C ILE A 192 -7.10 -4.75 -48.79
N TRP A 193 -5.97 -4.05 -48.67
CA TRP A 193 -5.23 -3.52 -49.83
C TRP A 193 -4.76 -4.61 -50.79
N ILE A 194 -4.19 -5.71 -50.27
CA ILE A 194 -3.75 -6.84 -51.10
C ILE A 194 -4.94 -7.53 -51.76
N GLY A 195 -6.06 -7.69 -51.05
CA GLY A 195 -7.31 -8.23 -51.59
C GLY A 195 -7.84 -7.39 -52.75
N MET A 196 -7.98 -6.07 -52.54
CA MET A 196 -8.43 -5.13 -53.58
C MET A 196 -7.55 -5.21 -54.82
N ALA A 197 -6.21 -5.24 -54.66
CA ALA A 197 -5.27 -5.35 -55.76
C ALA A 197 -5.39 -6.68 -56.53
N ARG A 198 -5.65 -7.80 -55.84
CA ARG A 198 -5.84 -9.10 -56.47
C ARG A 198 -7.13 -9.15 -57.29
N GLU A 199 -8.22 -8.60 -56.78
CA GLU A 199 -9.48 -8.48 -57.53
C GLU A 199 -9.30 -7.60 -58.78
N THR A 200 -8.61 -6.45 -58.66
CA THR A 200 -8.39 -5.57 -59.82
C THR A 200 -7.46 -6.20 -60.86
N ALA A 201 -6.38 -6.86 -60.44
CA ALA A 201 -5.48 -7.57 -61.35
C ALA A 201 -6.17 -8.71 -62.13
N HIS A 202 -7.28 -9.23 -61.60
CA HIS A 202 -8.07 -10.24 -62.29
C HIS A 202 -9.10 -9.65 -63.25
N GLN A 203 -9.42 -8.36 -63.13
CA GLN A 203 -10.41 -7.66 -63.96
C GLN A 203 -9.84 -6.98 -65.22
N PHE A 204 -8.51 -6.84 -65.31
CA PHE A 204 -7.81 -6.32 -66.50
C PHE A 204 -7.21 -7.46 -67.33
#